data_AF-A0A251X8F2-F1
#
_entry.id   AF-A0A251X8F2-F1
#
_cell.length_a   1.000
_cell.length_b   1.000
_cell.length_c   1.000
_cell.angle_alpha   90.00
_cell.angle_beta   90.00
_cell.angle_gamma   90.00
#
_symmetry.space_group_name_H-M   'P 1'
#
loop_
_entity.id
_entity.type
_entity.pdbx_description
1 polymer ?
#
loop_
_entity_poly.entity_id
_entity_poly.type
_entity_poly.pdbx_seq_one_letter_code
_entity_poly.pdbx_strand_id
1 'polypeptide(L)' 'MDKTYYETISTMEKMNVDREYRLGWMGGYLENPMREEQRLTEAYEAGYADGQKRDTKGFEKWVSAAA' A
#
# COMPACT_ATOMS: atom_id res chain seq x y z
N MET A 1 -5.57 -17.63 -6.03
CA MET A 1 -5.51 -16.17 -5.76
C MET A 1 -5.52 -15.96 -4.27
N ASP A 2 -4.59 -15.18 -3.73
CA ASP A 2 -4.55 -14.84 -2.30
C ASP A 2 -5.71 -13.89 -1.97
N LYS A 3 -6.74 -14.41 -1.29
CA LYS A 3 -7.97 -13.67 -0.99
C LYS A 3 -7.71 -12.38 -0.19
N THR A 4 -6.78 -12.44 0.77
CA THR A 4 -6.43 -11.30 1.63
C THR A 4 -5.85 -10.16 0.82
N TYR A 5 -4.95 -10.48 -0.12
CA TYR A 5 -4.38 -9.49 -1.03
C TYR A 5 -5.47 -8.78 -1.85
N TYR A 6 -6.34 -9.53 -2.52
CA TYR A 6 -7.37 -8.95 -3.38
C TYR A 6 -8.38 -8.12 -2.60
N GLU A 7 -8.84 -8.60 -1.44
CA GLU A 7 -9.80 -7.86 -0.61
C GLU A 7 -9.19 -6.56 -0.08
N THR A 8 -7.91 -6.60 0.31
CA THR A 8 -7.20 -5.42 0.83
C THR A 8 -7.01 -4.37 -0.27
N ILE A 9 -6.52 -4.75 -1.45
CA ILE A 9 -6.35 -3.82 -2.57
C ILE A 9 -7.69 -3.27 -3.05
N SER A 10 -8.72 -4.11 -3.19
CA SER A 10 -10.05 -3.65 -3.58
C SER A 10 -10.62 -2.64 -2.58
N THR A 11 -10.34 -2.82 -1.29
CA THR A 11 -10.77 -1.89 -0.23
C THR A 11 -10.02 -0.57 -0.33
N MET A 12 -8.68 -0.60 -0.50
CA MET A 12 -7.87 0.60 -0.67
C MET A 12 -8.24 1.40 -1.93
N GLU A 13 -8.62 0.73 -3.03
CA GLU A 13 -9.12 1.37 -4.24
C GLU A 13 -10.47 2.05 -4.01
N LYS A 14 -11.42 1.37 -3.36
CA LYS A 14 -12.75 1.92 -3.02
C LYS A 14 -12.65 3.12 -2.09
N MET A 15 -11.67 3.11 -1.18
CA MET A 15 -11.44 4.18 -0.23
C MET A 15 -10.54 5.29 -0.79
N ASN A 16 -10.19 5.26 -2.09
CA ASN A 16 -9.34 6.27 -2.72
C ASN A 16 -8.03 6.53 -1.96
N VAL A 17 -7.41 5.45 -1.45
CA VAL A 17 -6.11 5.53 -0.75
C VAL A 17 -5.05 6.10 -1.69
N ASP A 18 -4.01 6.72 -1.14
CA ASP A 18 -2.88 7.21 -1.90
C ASP A 18 -2.29 6.10 -2.80
N ARG A 19 -1.97 6.48 -4.04
CA ARG A 19 -1.48 5.54 -5.04
C ARG A 19 -0.11 4.98 -4.66
N GLU A 20 0.80 5.81 -4.15
CA GLU A 20 2.12 5.39 -3.75
C GLU A 20 2.06 4.47 -2.53
N TYR A 21 1.18 4.73 -1.57
CA TYR A 21 0.91 3.81 -0.48
C TYR A 21 0.43 2.44 -0.98
N ARG A 22 -0.57 2.38 -1.88
CA ARG A 22 -1.03 1.10 -2.44
C ARG A 22 0.08 0.34 -3.15
N LEU A 23 0.90 1.04 -3.93
CA LEU A 23 2.02 0.43 -4.66
C LEU A 23 3.11 -0.09 -3.71
N GLY A 24 3.37 0.65 -2.63
CA GLY A 24 4.24 0.20 -1.54
C GLY A 24 3.71 -1.09 -0.92
N TRP A 25 2.44 -1.09 -0.50
CA TRP A 25 1.80 -2.23 0.14
C TRP A 25 1.83 -3.49 -0.73
N MET A 26 1.51 -3.37 -2.02
CA MET A 26 1.63 -4.48 -2.96
C MET A 26 3.07 -4.99 -3.06
N GLY A 27 4.05 -4.09 -3.10
CA GLY A 27 5.47 -4.45 -3.14
C GLY A 27 5.93 -5.20 -1.89
N GLY A 28 5.57 -4.71 -0.71
CA GLY A 28 5.92 -5.33 0.56
C GLY A 28 5.23 -6.68 0.77
N TYR A 29 3.95 -6.80 0.43
CA TYR A 29 3.18 -8.04 0.57
C TYR A 29 3.72 -9.17 -0.32
N LEU A 30 4.16 -8.83 -1.53
CA LEU A 30 4.75 -9.76 -2.49
C LEU A 30 6.25 -9.99 -2.28
N GLU A 31 6.84 -9.37 -1.25
CA GLU A 31 8.27 -9.44 -0.95
C GLU A 31 9.17 -9.01 -2.12
N ASN A 32 8.68 -8.07 -2.94
CA ASN A 32 9.48 -7.48 -4.01
C ASN A 32 10.59 -6.59 -3.42
N PRO A 33 11.75 -6.44 -4.09
CA PRO A 33 12.71 -5.43 -3.71
C PRO A 33 12.08 -4.03 -3.66
N MET A 34 12.51 -3.21 -2.70
CA MET A 34 12.16 -1.79 -2.70
C MET A 34 12.62 -1.13 -4.00
N ARG A 35 11.89 -0.08 -4.40
CA ARG A 35 12.28 0.79 -5.51
C ARG A 35 13.60 1.50 -5.24
N GLU A 36 14.16 2.08 -6.29
CA GLU A 36 15.33 2.95 -6.19
C GLU A 36 15.05 4.11 -5.22
N GLU A 37 16.03 4.48 -4.40
CA GLU A 37 15.91 5.50 -3.33
C GLU A 37 15.30 6.82 -3.83
N GLN A 38 15.64 7.24 -5.05
CA GLN A 38 15.13 8.46 -5.69
C GLN A 38 13.61 8.44 -5.98
N ARG A 39 12.99 7.26 -5.93
CA ARG A 39 11.56 7.03 -6.21
C ARG A 39 10.78 6.65 -4.97
N LEU A 40 11.44 6.61 -3.80
CA LEU A 40 10.77 6.41 -2.53
C LEU A 40 10.03 7.70 -2.16
N THR A 41 8.83 7.51 -1.64
CA THR A 41 8.00 8.56 -1.04
C THR A 41 7.57 8.06 0.33
N GLU A 42 7.24 8.98 1.23
CA GLU A 42 6.76 8.63 2.57
C GLU A 42 5.58 7.65 2.53
N ALA A 43 4.63 7.90 1.61
CA ALA A 43 3.49 7.02 1.37
C ALA A 43 3.91 5.63 0.91
N TYR A 44 4.85 5.53 -0.05
CA TYR A 44 5.35 4.26 -0.55
C TYR A 44 6.07 3.46 0.54
N GLU A 45 6.95 4.09 1.31
CA GLU A 45 7.71 3.43 2.37
C GLU A 45 6.79 2.93 3.48
N ALA A 46 5.80 3.74 3.90
CA ALA A 46 4.78 3.34 4.85
C ALA A 46 3.96 2.14 4.32
N GLY A 47 3.49 2.23 3.07
CA GLY A 47 2.77 1.15 2.42
C GLY A 47 3.60 -0.13 2.36
N TYR A 48 4.88 -0.04 1.97
CA TYR A 48 5.76 -1.20 1.87
C TYR A 48 5.98 -1.89 3.22
N ALA A 49 6.23 -1.12 4.28
CA ALA A 49 6.38 -1.65 5.63
C ALA A 49 5.10 -2.35 6.13
N ASP A 50 3.93 -1.78 5.84
CA ASP A 50 2.64 -2.37 6.20
C ASP A 50 2.31 -3.61 5.34
N GLY A 51 2.71 -3.61 4.07
CA GLY A 51 2.62 -4.76 3.17
C GLY A 51 3.43 -5.95 3.67
N GLN A 52 4.67 -5.72 4.11
CA GLN A 52 5.52 -6.77 4.70
C GLN A 52 4.90 -7.41 5.95
N LYS A 53 4.19 -6.60 6.75
CA LYS A 53 3.46 -7.07 7.95
C LYS A 53 2.09 -7.64 7.63
N ARG A 54 1.63 -7.56 6.38
CA ARG A 54 0.27 -7.89 5.93
C ARG A 54 -0.80 -7.11 6.70
N ASP A 55 -0.51 -5.86 7.06
CA ASP A 55 -1.45 -4.99 7.77
C ASP A 55 -2.54 -4.51 6.81
N THR A 56 -3.79 -4.78 7.13
CA THR A 56 -4.96 -4.43 6.32
C THR A 56 -5.71 -3.20 6.82
N LYS A 57 -5.12 -2.42 7.73
CA LYS A 57 -5.73 -1.23 8.35
C LYS A 57 -4.83 0.01 8.35
N GLY A 58 -3.52 -0.15 8.15
CA GLY A 58 -2.56 0.98 8.10
C GLY A 58 -2.88 2.07 7.07
N PHE A 59 -3.70 1.77 6.06
CA PHE A 59 -4.05 2.69 4.98
C PHE A 59 -4.98 3.85 5.39
N GLU A 60 -5.62 3.80 6.56
CA GLU A 60 -6.61 4.80 6.98
C GLU A 60 -6.07 6.24 6.94
N LYS A 61 -4.78 6.41 7.26
CA LYS A 61 -4.07 7.71 7.24
C LYS A 61 -3.77 8.21 5.82
N TRP A 62 -3.86 7.33 4.84
CA TRP A 62 -3.51 7.57 3.44
C TRP A 62 -4.76 7.65 2.56
N VAL A 63 -5.96 7.67 3.14
CA VAL A 63 -7.19 7.96 2.41
C VAL A 63 -7.12 9.40 1.91
N SER A 64 -6.97 9.59 0.61
CA SER A 64 -6.99 10.93 0.03
C SER A 64 -8.39 11.50 0.19
N ALA A 65 -8.51 12.62 0.90
CA ALA A 65 -9.72 13.42 0.85
C ALA A 65 -9.99 13.73 -0.63
N ALA A 66 -11.19 13.37 -1.10
CA ALA A 66 -11.62 13.72 -2.45
C ALA A 66 -11.47 15.23 -2.62
N ALA A 67 -10.47 15.65 -3.40
CA ALA A 67 -10.31 17.02 -3.85
C ALA A 67 -11.34 17.31 -4.95
#